data_AF-A0AAE1FH12-F1
#
_entry.id   AF-A0AAE1FH12-F1
#
_cell.length_a   1.000
_cell.length_b   1.000
_cell.length_c   1.000
_cell.angle_alpha   90.00
_cell.angle_beta   90.00
_cell.angle_gamma   90.00
#
_symmetry.space_group_name_H-M   'P 1'
#
loop_
_entity.id
_entity.type
_entity.pdbx_description
1 polymer ?
#
loop_
_entity_poly.entity_id
_entity_poly.type
_entity_poly.pdbx_seq_one_letter_code
_entity_poly.pdbx_strand_id
1 'polypeptide(L)'
;MGTRAAAFTAKVRNLTDYHLRLLHGVVPPPSGLDIANTLKYFSQTLLGVLREIQERPMEMLRRRDQDTIRMSLFPNLDYPALHQSLVALVDIMPLIQTGTQAFGQQLLSTLSCLVVFLDRRVVDTLPYLVASMMTSIPESLHQHLITTLCYHILPVTVGATGGEGEIEAEDGDGGGGWEEENYAAASVPAVLMMVFQYTDNSGMVTIVS
;
A
#
# COMPACT_ATOMS: atom_id res chain seq x y z
N MET A 1 26.54 14.71 -10.83
CA MET A 1 25.05 14.77 -10.85
C MET A 1 24.53 13.36 -10.61
N GLY A 2 23.89 13.10 -9.47
CA GLY A 2 23.27 11.79 -9.21
C GLY A 2 21.97 11.66 -10.00
N THR A 3 21.78 10.54 -10.69
CA THR A 3 20.54 10.26 -11.45
C THR A 3 19.37 10.02 -10.48
N ARG A 4 18.12 10.23 -10.95
CA ARG A 4 16.87 10.00 -10.19
C ARG A 4 16.86 8.61 -9.52
N ALA A 5 17.32 7.58 -10.23
CA ALA A 5 17.42 6.20 -9.72
C ALA A 5 18.43 6.03 -8.57
N ALA A 6 19.58 6.72 -8.62
CA ALA A 6 20.56 6.68 -7.54
C ALA A 6 20.02 7.32 -6.26
N ALA A 7 19.32 8.46 -6.39
CA ALA A 7 18.66 9.12 -5.27
C ALA A 7 17.54 8.26 -4.66
N PHE A 8 16.73 7.64 -5.51
CA PHE A 8 15.68 6.71 -5.09
C PHE A 8 16.26 5.55 -4.27
N THR A 9 17.29 4.87 -4.82
CA THR A 9 17.98 3.76 -4.16
C THR A 9 18.61 4.17 -2.83
N ALA A 10 19.25 5.33 -2.77
CA ALA A 10 19.83 5.84 -1.53
C ALA A 10 18.74 6.10 -0.46
N LYS A 11 17.59 6.65 -0.86
CA LYS A 11 16.46 6.88 0.05
C LYS A 11 15.81 5.57 0.53
N VAL A 12 15.83 4.50 -0.27
CA VAL A 12 15.35 3.18 0.18
C VAL A 12 16.28 2.66 1.27
N ARG A 13 17.60 2.74 1.06
CA ARG A 13 18.60 2.37 2.08
C ARG A 13 18.43 3.16 3.38
N ASN A 14 18.04 4.44 3.31
CA ASN A 14 17.75 5.22 4.52
C ASN A 14 16.57 4.63 5.30
N LEU A 15 15.50 4.18 4.63
CA LEU A 15 14.38 3.52 5.31
C LEU A 15 14.82 2.22 5.98
N THR A 16 15.67 1.44 5.30
CA THR A 16 16.26 0.21 5.88
C THR A 16 17.13 0.53 7.10
N ASP A 17 17.95 1.59 7.06
CA ASP A 17 18.75 2.04 8.21
C ASP A 17 17.87 2.45 9.39
N TYR A 18 16.80 3.24 9.14
CA TYR A 18 15.85 3.61 10.18
C TYR A 18 15.20 2.39 10.83
N HIS A 19 14.79 1.43 10.00
CA HIS A 19 14.21 0.18 10.48
C HIS A 19 15.18 -0.58 11.39
N LEU A 20 16.41 -0.82 10.94
CA LEU A 20 17.41 -1.55 11.72
C LEU A 20 17.79 -0.84 13.02
N ARG A 21 17.90 0.50 13.00
CA ARG A 21 18.22 1.29 14.19
C ARG A 21 17.11 1.24 15.22
N LEU A 22 15.85 1.28 14.82
CA LEU A 22 14.72 1.10 15.73
C LEU A 22 14.66 -0.32 16.28
N LEU A 23 14.81 -1.32 15.40
CA LEU A 23 14.79 -2.74 15.79
C LEU A 23 15.90 -3.09 16.79
N HIS A 24 17.09 -2.52 16.63
CA HIS A 24 18.25 -2.77 17.50
C HIS A 24 18.43 -1.73 18.63
N GLY A 25 17.53 -0.75 18.76
CA GLY A 25 17.60 0.27 19.80
C GLY A 25 18.84 1.17 19.73
N VAL A 26 19.34 1.47 18.52
CA VAL A 26 20.54 2.30 18.30
C VAL A 26 20.24 3.77 18.65
N VAL A 27 21.11 4.40 19.44
CA VAL A 27 20.96 5.79 19.92
C VAL A 27 21.81 6.77 19.09
N PRO A 28 21.28 7.94 18.70
CA PRO A 28 19.89 8.38 18.89
C PRO A 28 18.91 7.59 17.99
N PRO A 29 17.71 7.23 18.47
CA PRO A 29 16.71 6.56 17.64
C PRO A 29 16.21 7.53 16.56
N PRO A 30 15.93 7.05 15.34
CA PRO A 30 15.32 7.89 14.31
C PRO A 30 13.90 8.29 14.74
N SER A 31 13.52 9.54 14.49
CA SER A 31 12.17 10.01 14.80
C SER A 31 11.19 9.64 13.67
N GLY A 32 9.91 9.53 14.01
CA GLY A 32 8.84 9.40 13.02
C GLY A 32 8.79 10.57 12.03
N LEU A 33 9.27 11.76 12.41
CA LEU A 33 9.41 12.91 11.50
C LEU A 33 10.51 12.69 10.45
N ASP A 34 11.64 12.10 10.83
CA ASP A 34 12.74 11.79 9.89
C ASP A 34 12.29 10.77 8.85
N ILE A 35 11.58 9.73 9.32
CA ILE A 35 11.02 8.70 8.46
C ILE A 35 9.96 9.30 7.55
N ALA A 36 9.03 10.09 8.10
CA ALA A 36 7.98 10.77 7.31
C ALA A 36 8.58 11.67 6.22
N ASN A 37 9.63 12.45 6.50
CA ASN A 37 10.27 13.28 5.49
C ASN A 37 10.87 12.45 4.35
N THR A 38 11.40 11.26 4.65
CA THR A 38 11.90 10.33 3.63
C THR A 38 10.77 9.70 2.82
N LEU A 39 9.66 9.32 3.46
CA LEU A 39 8.46 8.82 2.79
C LEU A 39 7.81 9.88 1.88
N LYS A 40 7.82 11.14 2.31
CA LYS A 40 7.33 12.28 1.51
C LYS A 40 8.09 12.44 0.19
N TYR A 41 9.40 12.24 0.21
CA TYR A 41 10.21 12.21 -1.02
C TYR A 41 9.72 11.15 -2.00
N PHE A 42 9.39 9.95 -1.51
CA PHE A 42 8.87 8.87 -2.36
C PHE A 42 7.50 9.23 -2.94
N SER A 43 6.56 9.69 -2.11
CA SER A 43 5.25 10.14 -2.61
C SER A 43 5.38 11.21 -3.69
N GLN A 44 6.25 12.20 -3.50
CA GLN A 44 6.50 13.25 -4.50
C GLN A 44 7.13 12.69 -5.78
N THR A 45 8.06 11.74 -5.66
CA THR A 45 8.72 11.11 -6.82
C THR A 45 7.72 10.26 -7.61
N LEU A 46 6.92 9.44 -6.94
CA LEU A 46 5.90 8.59 -7.56
C LEU A 46 4.82 9.42 -8.24
N LEU A 47 4.29 10.45 -7.57
CA LEU A 47 3.33 11.38 -8.17
C LEU A 47 3.95 12.16 -9.34
N GLY A 48 5.24 12.50 -9.25
CA GLY A 48 5.97 13.13 -10.35
C GLY A 48 6.00 12.23 -11.59
N VAL A 49 6.32 10.96 -11.42
CA VAL A 49 6.29 9.97 -12.52
C VAL A 49 4.87 9.82 -13.08
N LEU A 50 3.84 9.73 -12.25
CA LEU A 50 2.45 9.62 -12.74
C LEU A 50 1.99 10.83 -13.55
N ARG A 51 2.49 12.03 -13.22
CA ARG A 51 2.21 13.25 -13.99
C ARG A 51 2.89 13.28 -15.36
N GLU A 52 3.98 12.54 -15.52
CA GLU A 52 4.72 12.43 -16.79
C GLU A 52 4.04 11.44 -17.77
N ILE A 53 3.14 10.57 -17.29
CA ILE A 53 2.48 9.50 -18.06
C ILE A 53 1.07 9.94 -18.52
N GLN A 54 0.72 9.69 -19.78
CA GLN A 54 -0.59 10.08 -20.34
C GLN A 54 -1.64 8.95 -20.24
N GLU A 55 -1.19 7.70 -20.20
CA GLU A 55 -1.97 6.47 -20.44
C GLU A 55 -2.82 6.01 -19.25
N ARG A 56 -3.23 6.91 -18.35
CA ARG A 56 -4.10 6.66 -17.18
C ARG A 56 -3.82 5.31 -16.47
N PRO A 57 -2.61 5.11 -15.93
CA PRO A 57 -2.20 3.83 -15.35
C PRO A 57 -3.07 3.33 -14.19
N MET A 58 -3.81 4.22 -13.50
CA MET A 58 -4.79 3.84 -12.48
C MET A 58 -6.02 3.12 -13.05
N GLU A 59 -6.46 3.48 -14.25
CA GLU A 59 -7.55 2.76 -14.94
C GLU A 59 -7.05 1.38 -15.38
N MET A 60 -5.82 1.32 -15.91
CA MET A 60 -5.17 0.06 -16.29
C MET A 60 -4.97 -0.87 -15.10
N LEU A 61 -4.68 -0.35 -13.91
CA LEU A 61 -4.55 -1.13 -12.68
C LEU A 61 -5.84 -1.87 -12.29
N ARG A 62 -7.02 -1.44 -12.75
CA ARG A 62 -8.27 -2.17 -12.51
C ARG A 62 -8.45 -3.37 -13.46
N ARG A 63 -7.60 -3.49 -14.49
CA ARG A 63 -7.73 -4.47 -15.57
C ARG A 63 -6.51 -5.37 -15.59
N ARG A 64 -6.68 -6.64 -15.19
CA ARG A 64 -5.56 -7.60 -15.07
C ARG A 64 -4.82 -7.82 -16.40
N ASP A 65 -5.55 -7.79 -17.51
CA ASP A 65 -5.01 -7.90 -18.88
C ASP A 65 -4.07 -6.75 -19.25
N GLN A 66 -4.18 -5.60 -18.59
CA GLN A 66 -3.36 -4.43 -18.87
C GLN A 66 -2.13 -4.30 -17.98
N ASP A 67 -1.90 -5.24 -17.05
CA ASP A 67 -0.78 -5.16 -16.09
C ASP A 67 0.58 -5.07 -16.81
N THR A 68 0.81 -5.91 -17.82
CA THR A 68 2.06 -5.88 -18.60
C THR A 68 2.30 -4.52 -19.25
N ILE A 69 1.28 -3.93 -19.85
CA ILE A 69 1.37 -2.62 -20.51
C ILE A 69 1.60 -1.56 -19.44
N ARG A 70 0.82 -1.56 -18.35
CA ARG A 70 0.96 -0.61 -17.23
C ARG A 70 2.38 -0.59 -16.72
N MET A 71 2.95 -1.76 -16.42
CA MET A 71 4.29 -1.87 -15.85
C MET A 71 5.38 -1.37 -16.82
N SER A 72 5.15 -1.45 -18.13
CA SER A 72 6.10 -0.93 -19.14
C SER A 72 6.15 0.60 -19.22
N LEU A 73 5.18 1.32 -18.63
CA LEU A 73 5.12 2.78 -18.64
C LEU A 73 6.07 3.43 -17.63
N PHE A 74 6.48 2.70 -16.61
CA PHE A 74 7.21 3.27 -15.49
C PHE A 74 8.73 3.23 -15.70
N PRO A 75 9.48 4.23 -15.21
CA PRO A 75 10.93 4.17 -15.20
C PRO A 75 11.42 3.00 -14.34
N ASN A 76 12.59 2.47 -14.67
CA ASN A 76 13.20 1.36 -13.93
C ASN A 76 13.74 1.82 -12.56
N LEU A 77 12.83 2.00 -11.60
CA LEU A 77 13.11 2.26 -10.19
C LEU A 77 12.77 1.01 -9.37
N ASP A 78 13.43 0.85 -8.23
CA ASP A 78 13.26 -0.32 -7.37
C ASP A 78 12.01 -0.21 -6.47
N TYR A 79 10.83 -0.20 -7.09
CA TYR A 79 9.54 -0.20 -6.40
C TYR A 79 9.36 -1.39 -5.44
N PRO A 80 9.81 -2.62 -5.78
CA PRO A 80 9.76 -3.75 -4.85
C PRO A 80 10.55 -3.52 -3.57
N ALA A 81 11.78 -2.98 -3.64
CA ALA A 81 12.56 -2.69 -2.44
C ALA A 81 11.94 -1.57 -1.59
N LEU A 82 11.29 -0.58 -2.23
CA LEU A 82 10.50 0.41 -1.51
C LEU A 82 9.34 -0.27 -0.76
N HIS A 83 8.53 -1.09 -1.44
CA HIS A 83 7.42 -1.83 -0.81
C HIS A 83 7.89 -2.66 0.39
N GLN A 84 8.96 -3.44 0.23
CA GLN A 84 9.53 -4.25 1.32
C GLN A 84 9.97 -3.38 2.50
N SER A 85 10.56 -2.21 2.25
CA SER A 85 10.91 -1.26 3.31
C SER A 85 9.68 -0.72 4.01
N LEU A 86 8.57 -0.45 3.30
CA LEU A 86 7.32 0.01 3.93
C LEU A 86 6.70 -1.08 4.82
N VAL A 87 6.70 -2.34 4.36
CA VAL A 87 6.23 -3.48 5.17
C VAL A 87 7.03 -3.59 6.46
N ALA A 88 8.37 -3.57 6.38
CA ALA A 88 9.23 -3.63 7.56
C ALA A 88 8.97 -2.45 8.53
N LEU A 89 8.67 -1.26 8.00
CA LEU A 89 8.33 -0.08 8.82
C LEU A 89 6.97 -0.20 9.52
N VAL A 90 6.00 -0.92 8.95
CA VAL A 90 4.71 -1.21 9.62
C VAL A 90 4.96 -1.99 10.90
N ASP A 91 5.78 -3.05 10.82
CA ASP A 91 6.03 -3.96 11.95
C ASP A 91 6.70 -3.28 13.15
N ILE A 92 7.52 -2.26 12.89
CA ILE A 92 8.24 -1.52 13.93
C ILE A 92 7.56 -0.20 14.35
N MET A 93 6.38 0.11 13.82
CA MET A 93 5.64 1.32 14.17
C MET A 93 5.51 1.54 15.70
N PRO A 94 5.23 0.50 16.53
CA PRO A 94 5.17 0.65 17.99
C PRO A 94 6.48 1.09 18.65
N LEU A 95 7.62 0.92 17.98
CA LEU A 95 8.94 1.30 18.50
C LEU A 95 9.26 2.79 18.30
N ILE A 96 8.43 3.51 17.53
CA ILE A 96 8.65 4.93 17.22
C ILE A 96 8.18 5.78 18.42
N GLN A 97 9.14 6.43 19.08
CA GLN A 97 8.89 7.19 20.31
C GLN A 97 8.32 8.59 20.07
N THR A 98 8.63 9.21 18.92
CA THR A 98 8.25 10.61 18.64
C THR A 98 7.88 10.75 17.17
N GLY A 99 6.78 11.46 16.88
CA GLY A 99 6.37 11.75 15.50
C GLY A 99 5.59 10.62 14.80
N THR A 100 5.05 9.65 15.55
CA THR A 100 4.30 8.49 15.02
C THR A 100 3.09 8.90 14.17
N GLN A 101 2.44 10.03 14.50
CA GLN A 101 1.36 10.60 13.70
C GLN A 101 1.81 10.98 12.28
N ALA A 102 2.86 11.81 12.18
CA ALA A 102 3.39 12.24 10.90
C ALA A 102 3.91 11.05 10.07
N PHE A 103 4.54 10.08 10.75
CA PHE A 103 4.97 8.82 10.14
C PHE A 103 3.78 8.03 9.57
N GLY A 104 2.76 7.73 10.38
CA GLY A 104 1.61 6.93 9.97
C GLY A 104 0.85 7.55 8.81
N GLN A 105 0.62 8.87 8.85
CA GLN A 105 -0.03 9.60 7.76
C GLN A 105 0.78 9.51 6.46
N GLN A 106 2.09 9.70 6.55
CA GLN A 106 2.93 9.66 5.36
C GLN A 106 3.11 8.24 4.82
N LEU A 107 3.15 7.22 5.69
CA LEU A 107 3.20 5.81 5.31
C LEU A 107 1.97 5.40 4.49
N LEU A 108 0.76 5.74 4.96
CA LEU A 108 -0.48 5.51 4.20
C LEU A 108 -0.50 6.26 2.87
N SER A 109 -0.01 7.50 2.86
CA SER A 109 0.11 8.30 1.63
C SER A 109 1.09 7.68 0.64
N THR A 110 2.23 7.15 1.10
CA THR A 110 3.22 6.49 0.25
C THR A 110 2.70 5.16 -0.29
N LEU A 111 2.05 4.33 0.53
CA LEU A 111 1.39 3.10 0.07
C LEU A 111 0.34 3.37 -1.01
N SER A 112 -0.50 4.41 -0.80
CA SER A 112 -1.53 4.81 -1.77
C SER A 112 -0.94 5.26 -3.11
N CYS A 113 0.22 5.93 -3.10
CA CYS A 113 0.90 6.33 -4.34
C CYS A 113 1.63 5.15 -5.00
N LEU A 114 2.12 4.20 -4.20
CA LEU A 114 2.95 3.09 -4.67
C LEU A 114 2.13 2.01 -5.39
N VAL A 115 0.85 1.83 -5.04
CA VAL A 115 -0.01 0.74 -5.53
C VAL A 115 0.05 0.53 -7.04
N VAL A 116 0.10 1.60 -7.84
CA VAL A 116 0.08 1.51 -9.32
C VAL A 116 1.39 1.04 -9.93
N PHE A 117 2.48 1.17 -9.19
CA PHE A 117 3.83 0.79 -9.60
C PHE A 117 4.19 -0.64 -9.22
N LEU A 118 3.29 -1.35 -8.53
CA LEU A 118 3.53 -2.69 -8.04
C LEU A 118 2.95 -3.74 -8.98
N ASP A 119 3.60 -4.90 -9.00
CA ASP A 119 3.06 -6.09 -9.65
C ASP A 119 1.78 -6.54 -8.96
N ARG A 120 0.87 -7.15 -9.72
CA ARG A 120 -0.44 -7.61 -9.26
C ARG A 120 -0.38 -8.42 -7.97
N ARG A 121 0.55 -9.38 -7.91
CA ARG A 121 0.74 -10.26 -6.75
C ARG A 121 1.02 -9.49 -5.47
N VAL A 122 1.76 -8.39 -5.57
CA VAL A 122 2.06 -7.53 -4.43
C VAL A 122 0.87 -6.64 -4.10
N VAL A 123 0.22 -6.06 -5.12
CA VAL A 123 -0.99 -5.25 -4.97
C VAL A 123 -2.07 -6.01 -4.21
N ASP A 124 -2.28 -7.29 -4.52
CA ASP A 124 -3.30 -8.12 -3.89
C ASP A 124 -3.04 -8.35 -2.39
N THR A 125 -1.80 -8.18 -1.89
CA THR A 125 -1.48 -8.27 -0.45
C THR A 125 -1.73 -6.98 0.34
N LEU A 126 -1.86 -5.84 -0.34
CA LEU A 126 -2.00 -4.53 0.29
C LEU A 126 -3.27 -4.36 1.16
N PRO A 127 -4.44 -4.94 0.82
CA PRO A 127 -5.62 -4.83 1.68
C PRO A 127 -5.34 -5.32 3.11
N TYR A 128 -4.71 -6.49 3.22
CA TYR A 128 -4.34 -7.07 4.50
C TYR A 128 -3.28 -6.22 5.21
N LEU A 129 -2.22 -5.80 4.51
CA LEU A 129 -1.17 -4.95 5.08
C LEU A 129 -1.73 -3.64 5.65
N VAL A 130 -2.60 -2.95 4.91
CA VAL A 130 -3.19 -1.68 5.38
C VAL A 130 -4.15 -1.93 6.54
N ALA A 131 -4.91 -3.01 6.51
CA ALA A 131 -5.80 -3.36 7.62
C ALA A 131 -5.03 -3.75 8.89
N SER A 132 -3.92 -4.47 8.77
CA SER A 132 -3.10 -4.87 9.93
C SER A 132 -2.45 -3.67 10.63
N MET A 133 -2.22 -2.56 9.93
CA MET A 133 -1.75 -1.32 10.54
C MET A 133 -2.71 -0.77 11.61
N MET A 134 -3.99 -1.16 11.59
CA MET A 134 -4.99 -0.73 12.58
C MET A 134 -4.58 -1.08 14.02
N THR A 135 -3.76 -2.12 14.20
CA THR A 135 -3.32 -2.55 15.53
C THR A 135 -2.26 -1.65 16.16
N SER A 136 -1.56 -0.85 15.35
CA SER A 136 -0.38 -0.07 15.79
C SER A 136 -0.42 1.40 15.41
N ILE A 137 -1.27 1.78 14.45
CA ILE A 137 -1.41 3.17 14.02
C ILE A 137 -2.13 4.00 15.10
N PRO A 138 -1.79 5.28 15.27
CA PRO A 138 -2.54 6.12 16.19
C PRO A 138 -4.02 6.27 15.83
N GLU A 139 -4.90 6.26 16.83
CA GLU A 139 -6.37 6.29 16.65
C GLU A 139 -6.87 7.46 15.80
N SER A 140 -6.24 8.63 15.90
CA SER A 140 -6.56 9.81 15.09
C SER A 140 -6.36 9.60 13.58
N LEU A 141 -5.68 8.53 13.17
CA LEU A 141 -5.48 8.15 11.77
C LEU A 141 -6.37 6.98 11.32
N HIS A 142 -7.19 6.39 12.20
CA HIS A 142 -8.06 5.26 11.81
C HIS A 142 -8.99 5.63 10.65
N GLN A 143 -9.58 6.83 10.66
CA GLN A 143 -10.41 7.30 9.55
C GLN A 143 -9.62 7.43 8.24
N HIS A 144 -8.36 7.88 8.30
CA HIS A 144 -7.50 7.99 7.14
C HIS A 144 -7.14 6.61 6.58
N LEU A 145 -6.80 5.65 7.46
CA LEU A 145 -6.54 4.25 7.11
C LEU A 145 -7.75 3.63 6.41
N ILE A 146 -8.95 3.74 6.98
CA ILE A 146 -10.18 3.19 6.39
C ILE A 146 -10.45 3.85 5.03
N THR A 147 -10.23 5.16 4.91
CA THR A 147 -10.38 5.88 3.64
C THR A 147 -9.37 5.37 2.59
N THR A 148 -8.11 5.16 2.98
CA THR A 148 -7.09 4.55 2.11
C THR A 148 -7.51 3.15 1.68
N LEU A 149 -7.92 2.30 2.62
CA LEU A 149 -8.32 0.93 2.35
C LEU A 149 -9.52 0.88 1.38
N CYS A 150 -10.61 1.58 1.69
CA CYS A 150 -11.87 1.48 0.95
C CYS A 150 -11.86 2.20 -0.40
N TYR A 151 -11.18 3.35 -0.51
CA TYR A 151 -11.23 4.17 -1.72
C TYR A 151 -9.98 4.06 -2.60
N HIS A 152 -8.86 3.56 -2.08
CA HIS A 152 -7.60 3.50 -2.84
C HIS A 152 -7.11 2.06 -3.09
N ILE A 153 -7.25 1.16 -2.12
CA ILE A 153 -6.68 -0.20 -2.20
C ILE A 153 -7.71 -1.24 -2.66
N LEU A 154 -8.87 -1.33 -2.00
CA LEU A 154 -9.89 -2.33 -2.33
C LEU A 154 -10.42 -2.22 -3.79
N PRO A 155 -10.68 -1.03 -4.35
CA PRO A 155 -11.23 -0.91 -5.70
C PRO A 155 -10.30 -1.43 -6.80
N VAL A 156 -9.00 -1.52 -6.54
CA VAL A 156 -7.98 -1.96 -7.52
C VAL A 156 -7.49 -3.38 -7.27
N THR A 157 -7.97 -4.02 -6.20
CA THR A 157 -7.59 -5.38 -5.79
C THR A 157 -8.77 -6.34 -5.92
N VAL A 158 -9.85 -6.11 -5.18
CA VAL A 158 -11.05 -6.97 -5.15
C VAL A 158 -11.92 -6.75 -6.39
N GLY A 159 -12.01 -5.52 -6.89
CA GLY A 159 -12.81 -5.17 -8.08
C GLY A 159 -12.06 -5.27 -9.41
N ALA A 160 -10.85 -5.83 -9.43
CA ALA A 160 -10.05 -5.91 -10.66
C ALA A 160 -10.55 -7.05 -11.56
N THR A 161 -11.18 -6.69 -12.68
CA THR A 161 -11.72 -7.67 -13.63
C THR A 161 -10.60 -8.30 -14.45
N GLY A 162 -10.75 -9.60 -14.76
CA GLY A 162 -10.11 -10.16 -15.94
C GLY A 162 -10.68 -9.41 -17.16
N GLY A 163 -9.85 -9.04 -18.12
CA GLY A 163 -10.30 -8.27 -19.29
C GLY A 163 -11.50 -8.91 -20.00
N GLU A 164 -12.22 -8.09 -20.77
CA GLU A 164 -13.34 -8.46 -21.66
C GLU A 164 -13.09 -9.82 -22.32
N GLY A 165 -13.74 -10.83 -21.76
CA GLY A 165 -13.43 -12.25 -21.95
C GLY A 165 -14.06 -13.13 -20.86
N GLU A 166 -15.03 -12.60 -20.10
CA GLU A 166 -16.10 -13.42 -19.53
C GLU A 166 -16.87 -13.98 -20.73
N ILE A 167 -16.44 -15.17 -21.12
CA ILE A 167 -17.09 -16.04 -22.10
C ILE A 167 -18.59 -15.98 -21.84
N GLU A 168 -19.33 -15.64 -22.90
CA GLU A 168 -20.76 -15.82 -22.98
C GLU A 168 -21.11 -17.17 -22.35
N ALA A 169 -22.04 -17.16 -21.39
CA ALA A 169 -22.62 -18.39 -20.87
C ALA A 169 -23.42 -19.06 -22.00
N GLU A 170 -22.71 -19.74 -22.91
CA GLU A 170 -23.29 -20.72 -23.81
C GLU A 170 -23.07 -22.10 -23.19
N ASP A 171 -24.19 -22.66 -22.74
CA ASP A 171 -24.48 -24.06 -22.52
C ASP A 171 -23.36 -25.07 -22.91
N GLY A 172 -22.80 -25.76 -21.91
CA GLY A 172 -22.16 -27.06 -22.13
C GLY A 172 -20.84 -27.28 -21.41
N ASP A 173 -20.91 -28.09 -20.36
CA ASP A 173 -19.89 -29.04 -19.87
C ASP A 173 -18.47 -28.95 -20.47
N GLY A 174 -17.47 -28.61 -19.63
CA GLY A 174 -16.08 -28.97 -19.92
C GLY A 174 -15.00 -27.96 -19.54
N GLY A 175 -14.71 -27.83 -18.24
CA GLY A 175 -13.34 -27.76 -17.70
C GLY A 175 -12.41 -26.60 -18.09
N GLY A 176 -12.03 -25.81 -17.07
CA GLY A 176 -10.67 -25.26 -17.00
C GLY A 176 -10.58 -23.76 -16.85
N GLY A 177 -10.80 -23.28 -15.63
CA GLY A 177 -10.48 -21.92 -15.23
C GLY A 177 -10.93 -21.71 -13.81
N TRP A 178 -10.38 -22.48 -12.86
CA TRP A 178 -10.50 -22.13 -11.45
C TRP A 178 -10.12 -20.66 -11.33
N GLU A 179 -11.08 -19.82 -10.95
CA GLU A 179 -10.83 -18.44 -10.55
C GLU A 179 -9.61 -18.51 -9.64
N GLU A 180 -8.48 -17.95 -10.09
CA GLU A 180 -7.29 -17.88 -9.27
C GLU A 180 -7.70 -17.05 -8.06
N GLU A 181 -7.99 -17.74 -6.94
CA GLU A 181 -8.59 -17.16 -5.74
C GLU A 181 -7.79 -15.92 -5.39
N ASN A 182 -8.36 -14.76 -5.70
CA ASN A 182 -7.64 -13.51 -5.61
C ASN A 182 -7.33 -13.30 -4.13
N TYR A 183 -6.05 -13.30 -3.74
CA TYR A 183 -5.63 -13.18 -2.34
C TYR A 183 -6.29 -11.97 -1.66
N ALA A 184 -6.51 -10.89 -2.41
CA ALA A 184 -7.25 -9.74 -1.94
C ALA A 184 -8.69 -10.09 -1.53
N ALA A 185 -9.44 -10.80 -2.39
CA ALA A 185 -10.80 -11.25 -2.11
C ALA A 185 -10.83 -12.25 -0.94
N ALA A 186 -9.90 -13.21 -0.90
CA ALA A 186 -9.75 -14.15 0.20
C ALA A 186 -9.42 -13.47 1.54
N SER A 187 -8.72 -12.33 1.51
CA SER A 187 -8.37 -11.55 2.71
C SER A 187 -9.51 -10.68 3.24
N VAL A 188 -10.59 -10.44 2.47
CA VAL A 188 -11.69 -9.53 2.86
C VAL A 188 -12.29 -9.87 4.22
N PRO A 189 -12.59 -11.14 4.58
CA PRO A 189 -13.12 -11.45 5.91
C PRO A 189 -12.17 -11.06 7.04
N ALA A 190 -10.87 -11.30 6.88
CA ALA A 190 -9.85 -10.92 7.87
C ALA A 190 -9.70 -9.40 7.97
N VAL A 191 -9.74 -8.70 6.84
CA VAL A 191 -9.76 -7.23 6.77
C VAL A 191 -10.96 -6.66 7.51
N LEU A 192 -12.16 -7.19 7.28
CA LEU A 192 -13.39 -6.76 7.97
C LEU A 192 -13.31 -7.03 9.48
N MET A 193 -12.82 -8.20 9.88
CA MET A 193 -12.63 -8.52 11.30
C MET A 193 -11.68 -7.53 11.98
N MET A 194 -10.53 -7.22 11.37
CA MET A 194 -9.57 -6.24 11.90
C MET A 194 -10.19 -4.84 12.00
N VAL A 195 -10.92 -4.38 10.97
CA VAL A 195 -11.56 -3.07 11.01
C VAL A 195 -12.61 -3.03 12.13
N PHE A 196 -13.52 -4.01 12.19
CA PHE A 196 -14.59 -4.00 13.20
C PHE A 196 -14.08 -4.09 14.63
N GLN A 197 -13.10 -4.96 14.89
CA GLN A 197 -12.51 -5.11 16.23
C GLN A 197 -11.94 -3.80 16.79
N TYR A 198 -11.41 -2.94 15.92
CA TYR A 198 -10.78 -1.69 16.32
C TYR A 198 -11.71 -0.46 16.16
N THR A 199 -12.83 -0.59 15.44
CA THR A 199 -13.88 0.44 15.40
C THR A 199 -14.88 0.33 16.54
N ASP A 200 -15.10 -0.87 17.10
CA ASP A 200 -16.02 -1.08 18.23
C ASP A 200 -15.55 -0.39 19.52
N ASN A 201 -14.25 -0.11 19.66
CA ASN A 201 -13.70 0.54 20.86
C ASN A 201 -13.72 2.08 20.80
N SER A 202 -13.95 2.69 19.63
CA SER A 202 -13.99 4.15 19.44
C SER A 202 -15.36 4.69 18.98
N GLY A 203 -16.28 3.81 18.56
CA GLY A 203 -17.54 4.20 17.91
C GLY A 203 -18.77 4.38 18.82
N MET A 204 -18.74 3.94 20.08
CA MET A 204 -19.93 4.02 20.95
C MET A 204 -20.08 5.32 21.76
N VAL A 205 -19.12 6.26 21.71
CA VAL A 205 -19.20 7.49 22.53
C VAL A 205 -19.73 8.70 21.76
N THR A 206 -19.86 8.66 20.43
CA THR A 206 -20.22 9.85 19.64
C THR A 206 -21.53 9.74 18.85
N ILE A 207 -22.35 8.71 19.08
CA ILE A 207 -23.71 8.62 18.51
C ILE A 207 -24.79 8.90 19.58
N VAL A 208 -24.37 9.22 20.82
CA VAL A 208 -25.28 9.60 21.91
C VAL A 208 -24.72 10.84 22.64
N SER A 209 -24.63 11.97 21.95
CA SER A 209 -24.50 13.31 22.55
C SER A 209 -25.01 14.37 21.59
#